data_AF-A0A813V4J9-F1
#
_entry.id   AF-A0A813V4J9-F1
#
_cell.length_a   1.000
_cell.length_b   1.000
_cell.length_c   1.000
_cell.angle_alpha   90.00
_cell.angle_beta   90.00
_cell.angle_gamma   90.00
#
_symmetry.space_group_name_H-M   'P 1'
#
loop_
_entity.id
_entity.type
_entity.pdbx_description
1 polymer ?
#
loop_
_entity_poly.entity_id
_entity_poly.type
_entity_poly.pdbx_seq_one_letter_code
_entity_poly.pdbx_strand_id
1 'polypeptide(L)'
;MIEAVSIRDWFDCFNYCSLKITCKFVMNKNANCRYFSSLSMDEEIYDGSYWYKNKVYPKLAKNYSITYLQEKKFIKVYDVLYSYITIQSDLDNIKNKCNINSILCAGGGLVGSDVLDLVACANCYSVLTPTEKNKPVLIEEVYWYMTPDHSFGFSPNATIDQNSADIFDTTNPFRLSWHLNISFGGYRLGQLTGLNNDNNYKKYIFIKV
;
A
#
# COMPACT_ATOMS: atom_id res chain seq x y z
N MET A 1 18.90 -3.59 24.07
CA MET A 1 18.08 -4.19 25.14
C MET A 1 16.64 -3.73 24.93
N ILE A 2 15.72 -4.69 24.87
CA ILE A 2 14.34 -4.59 24.35
C ILE A 2 13.41 -4.42 25.55
N GLU A 3 12.60 -3.36 25.61
CA GLU A 3 11.44 -3.34 26.51
C GLU A 3 10.25 -3.93 25.76
N ALA A 4 9.67 -4.99 26.29
CA ALA A 4 8.37 -5.50 25.84
C ALA A 4 7.29 -4.85 26.70
N VAL A 5 6.27 -4.27 26.06
CA VAL A 5 5.11 -3.71 26.76
C VAL A 5 3.89 -4.50 26.35
N SER A 6 3.05 -4.87 27.33
CA SER A 6 1.76 -5.48 27.04
C SER A 6 0.83 -4.40 26.52
N ILE A 7 0.75 -4.30 25.20
CA ILE A 7 -0.13 -3.37 24.49
C ILE A 7 -0.93 -4.20 23.50
N ARG A 8 -2.26 -4.15 23.65
CA ARG A 8 -3.18 -4.99 22.86
C ARG A 8 -3.39 -4.45 21.45
N ASP A 9 -3.39 -3.13 21.31
CA ASP A 9 -3.67 -2.48 20.04
C ASP A 9 -2.38 -2.06 19.32
N TRP A 10 -2.44 -2.10 17.99
CA TRP A 10 -1.33 -1.73 17.14
C TRP A 10 -1.03 -0.23 17.19
N PHE A 11 -2.07 0.61 17.25
CA PHE A 11 -1.92 2.05 17.31
C PHE A 11 -1.16 2.51 18.56
N ASP A 12 -1.51 1.94 19.72
CA ASP A 12 -0.84 2.21 20.99
C ASP A 12 0.63 1.77 20.98
N CYS A 13 0.93 0.65 20.32
CA CYS A 13 2.30 0.14 20.22
C CYS A 13 3.17 1.07 19.36
N PHE A 14 2.62 1.57 18.26
CA PHE A 14 3.27 2.58 17.43
C PHE A 14 3.48 3.90 18.18
N ASN A 15 2.44 4.40 18.86
CA ASN A 15 2.53 5.63 19.66
C ASN A 15 3.58 5.51 20.74
N TYR A 16 3.65 4.38 21.44
CA TYR A 16 4.67 4.13 22.44
C TYR A 16 6.09 4.14 21.85
N CYS A 17 6.32 3.47 20.72
CA CYS A 17 7.58 3.54 19.99
C CYS A 17 7.92 4.99 19.53
N SER A 18 6.93 5.77 19.10
CA SER A 18 7.13 7.12 18.60
C SER A 18 7.74 8.06 19.66
N LEU A 19 7.41 7.85 20.93
CA LEU A 19 7.93 8.61 22.08
C LEU A 19 9.38 8.24 22.44
N LYS A 20 9.89 7.09 22.00
CA LYS A 20 11.23 6.58 22.36
C LYS A 20 12.22 6.93 21.25
N ILE A 21 13.17 7.84 21.49
CA ILE A 21 14.20 8.26 20.51
C ILE A 21 14.91 7.07 19.84
N THR A 22 15.23 6.04 20.62
CA THR A 22 15.96 4.86 20.17
C THR A 22 15.12 3.86 19.39
N CYS A 23 13.79 3.94 19.45
CA CYS A 23 12.95 3.09 18.61
C CYS A 23 13.21 3.44 17.15
N LYS A 24 13.38 2.44 16.29
CA LYS A 24 13.39 2.55 14.83
C LYS A 24 12.46 1.55 14.17
N PHE A 25 12.16 0.44 14.85
CA PHE A 25 11.27 -0.60 14.35
C PHE A 25 10.27 -0.97 15.43
N VAL A 26 9.06 -1.34 15.05
CA VAL A 26 8.03 -1.78 16.00
C VAL A 26 7.28 -2.99 15.43
N MET A 27 6.95 -3.95 16.30
CA MET A 27 6.22 -5.18 16.01
C MET A 27 5.14 -5.39 17.08
N ASN A 28 3.93 -5.78 16.67
CA ASN A 28 2.90 -6.27 17.60
C ASN A 28 2.44 -7.65 17.14
N LYS A 29 2.79 -8.65 17.95
CA LYS A 29 2.41 -10.05 17.72
C LYS A 29 1.76 -10.58 18.98
N ASN A 30 0.53 -11.08 18.87
CA ASN A 30 -0.25 -11.63 20.00
C ASN A 30 -0.33 -10.67 21.21
N ALA A 31 -0.66 -9.40 20.98
CA ALA A 31 -0.72 -8.35 22.01
C ALA A 31 0.61 -8.11 22.76
N ASN A 32 1.73 -8.48 22.15
CA ASN A 32 3.06 -8.16 22.63
C ASN A 32 3.70 -7.15 21.69
N CYS A 33 3.81 -5.92 22.18
CA CYS A 33 4.51 -4.83 21.51
C CYS A 33 6.01 -4.95 21.78
N ARG A 34 6.81 -5.03 20.71
CA ARG A 34 8.27 -4.98 20.76
C ARG A 34 8.77 -3.86 19.88
N TYR A 35 9.84 -3.20 20.31
CA TYR A 35 10.51 -2.20 19.49
C TYR A 35 12.03 -2.40 19.45
N PHE A 36 12.63 -1.91 18.38
CA PHE A 36 14.03 -2.17 18.06
C PHE A 36 14.70 -0.91 17.54
N SER A 37 15.96 -0.68 17.90
CA SER A 37 16.79 0.42 17.40
C SER A 37 17.51 0.09 16.08
N SER A 38 17.59 -1.19 15.76
CA SER A 38 18.24 -1.79 14.60
C SER A 38 17.65 -3.18 14.41
N LEU A 39 17.58 -3.65 13.18
CA LEU A 39 17.29 -5.04 12.87
C LEU A 39 18.61 -5.73 12.52
N SER A 40 18.87 -6.89 13.10
CA SER A 40 19.81 -7.84 12.52
C SER A 40 19.16 -8.37 11.25
N MET A 41 19.82 -8.23 10.10
CA MET A 41 19.35 -8.82 8.84
C MET A 41 19.20 -10.32 9.06
N ASP A 42 17.97 -10.80 9.14
CA ASP A 42 17.53 -12.17 8.82
C ASP A 42 16.00 -12.19 8.86
N GLU A 43 15.40 -12.60 7.74
CA GLU A 43 14.02 -13.10 7.46
C GLU A 43 12.76 -12.40 8.05
N GLU A 44 12.83 -11.72 9.19
CA GLU A 44 11.68 -11.22 9.94
C GLU A 44 11.05 -9.94 9.35
N ILE A 45 11.77 -9.17 8.52
CA ILE A 45 11.21 -7.97 7.86
C ILE A 45 10.18 -8.33 6.79
N TYR A 46 10.32 -9.50 6.16
CA TYR A 46 9.55 -9.87 4.98
C TYR A 46 8.14 -10.41 5.28
N ASP A 47 7.80 -10.67 6.55
CA ASP A 47 6.46 -11.13 6.93
C ASP A 47 5.44 -9.98 7.15
N GLY A 48 5.89 -8.72 7.03
CA GLY A 48 5.06 -7.53 7.23
C GLY A 48 4.78 -7.20 8.70
N SER A 49 5.43 -7.87 9.66
CA SER A 49 5.23 -7.66 11.10
C SER A 49 6.00 -6.47 11.67
N TYR A 50 6.88 -5.83 10.89
CA TYR A 50 7.78 -4.77 11.37
C TYR A 50 7.56 -3.43 10.66
N TRP A 51 7.56 -2.35 11.45
CA TRP A 51 7.36 -0.97 10.97
C TRP A 51 8.54 -0.07 11.25
N TYR A 52 9.10 0.56 10.23
CA TYR A 52 10.26 1.44 10.34
C TYR A 52 9.89 2.91 10.63
N LYS A 53 10.22 3.39 11.84
CA LYS A 53 10.00 4.75 12.36
C LYS A 53 10.57 5.88 11.48
N ASN A 54 11.60 5.60 10.69
CA ASN A 54 12.30 6.61 9.89
C ASN A 54 11.78 6.75 8.45
N LYS A 55 10.74 6.01 8.04
CA LYS A 55 9.99 6.32 6.80
C LYS A 55 8.64 6.92 7.15
N VAL A 56 8.35 8.08 6.55
CA VAL A 56 7.19 8.94 6.85
C VAL A 56 5.89 8.39 6.21
N TYR A 57 5.93 7.20 5.63
CA TYR A 57 4.84 6.59 4.87
C TYR A 57 4.91 5.05 4.93
N PRO A 58 3.77 4.34 4.77
CA PRO A 58 3.74 2.88 4.78
C PRO A 58 4.33 2.34 3.48
N LYS A 59 5.31 1.43 3.54
CA LYS A 59 5.81 0.78 2.31
C LYS A 59 4.78 -0.19 1.74
N LEU A 60 4.32 -1.11 2.59
CA LEU A 60 3.24 -2.07 2.37
C LEU A 60 2.59 -2.33 3.72
N ALA A 61 1.29 -2.12 3.83
CA ALA A 61 0.61 -2.17 5.10
C ALA A 61 -0.88 -2.48 4.95
N LYS A 62 -1.45 -3.07 5.99
CA LYS A 62 -2.89 -3.21 6.18
C LYS A 62 -3.38 -2.34 7.33
N ASN A 63 -4.67 -2.07 7.35
CA ASN A 63 -5.36 -1.32 8.41
C ASN A 63 -4.68 0.04 8.70
N TYR A 64 -4.47 0.85 7.66
CA TYR A 64 -3.76 2.12 7.76
C TYR A 64 -4.68 3.33 7.77
N SER A 65 -4.48 4.27 8.68
CA SER A 65 -5.33 5.46 8.78
C SER A 65 -5.07 6.47 7.65
N ILE A 66 -6.16 6.87 6.99
CA ILE A 66 -6.19 7.97 6.01
C ILE A 66 -5.87 9.29 6.71
N THR A 67 -6.48 9.55 7.87
CA THR A 67 -6.19 10.73 8.68
C THR A 67 -4.69 10.85 8.98
N TYR A 68 -4.04 9.74 9.34
CA TYR A 68 -2.59 9.74 9.57
C TYR A 68 -1.77 10.06 8.31
N LEU A 69 -2.14 9.55 7.13
CA LEU A 69 -1.50 9.97 5.86
C LEU A 69 -1.61 11.49 5.68
N GLN A 70 -2.80 12.04 5.90
CA GLN A 70 -3.08 13.47 5.72
C GLN A 70 -2.28 14.33 6.72
N GLU A 71 -2.15 13.91 7.98
CA GLU A 71 -1.28 14.54 8.98
C GLU A 71 0.20 14.54 8.54
N LYS A 72 0.62 13.51 7.80
CA LYS A 72 1.97 13.44 7.18
C LYS A 72 2.10 14.22 5.87
N LYS A 73 1.11 15.07 5.57
CA LYS A 73 1.03 15.95 4.39
C LYS A 73 0.83 15.21 3.07
N PHE A 74 0.28 14.00 3.10
CA PHE A 74 -0.21 13.36 1.89
C PHE A 74 -1.57 13.96 1.51
N ILE A 75 -1.70 14.37 0.26
CA ILE A 75 -2.95 14.87 -0.30
C ILE A 75 -3.65 13.74 -1.08
N LYS A 76 -4.95 13.59 -0.88
CA LYS A 76 -5.77 12.63 -1.62
C LYS A 76 -6.01 13.17 -3.02
N VAL A 77 -5.57 12.45 -4.05
CA VAL A 77 -5.68 12.86 -5.47
C VAL A 77 -6.50 11.90 -6.32
N TYR A 78 -6.83 10.73 -5.79
CA TYR A 78 -7.75 9.77 -6.37
C TYR A 78 -8.60 9.17 -5.25
N ASP A 79 -9.91 9.20 -5.43
CA ASP A 79 -10.91 8.69 -4.48
C ASP A 79 -12.16 8.32 -5.28
N VAL A 80 -12.23 7.07 -5.71
CA VAL A 80 -13.32 6.56 -6.54
C VAL A 80 -13.74 5.18 -6.06
N LEU A 81 -14.97 4.78 -6.37
CA LEU A 81 -15.45 3.44 -6.10
C LEU A 81 -14.65 2.39 -6.87
N TYR A 82 -14.60 1.16 -6.37
CA TYR A 82 -14.03 0.06 -7.13
C TYR A 82 -14.77 -0.13 -8.45
N SER A 83 -16.08 0.09 -8.53
CA SER A 83 -16.87 0.09 -9.79
C SER A 83 -16.45 1.13 -10.85
N TYR A 84 -15.73 2.19 -10.47
CA TYR A 84 -15.28 3.21 -11.43
C TYR A 84 -14.19 2.63 -12.34
N ILE A 85 -14.30 2.85 -13.65
CA ILE A 85 -13.30 2.40 -14.63
C ILE A 85 -12.07 3.31 -14.55
N THR A 86 -10.91 2.76 -14.17
CA THR A 86 -9.66 3.51 -14.16
C THR A 86 -9.06 3.52 -15.57
N ILE A 87 -8.75 4.71 -16.09
CA ILE A 87 -8.13 4.90 -17.40
C ILE A 87 -6.74 5.55 -17.27
N GLN A 88 -5.92 5.40 -18.30
CA GLN A 88 -4.54 5.89 -18.34
C GLN A 88 -4.46 7.38 -18.01
N SER A 89 -5.38 8.18 -18.54
CA SER A 89 -5.40 9.62 -18.29
C SER A 89 -5.63 9.97 -16.81
N ASP A 90 -6.30 9.11 -16.02
CA ASP A 90 -6.41 9.32 -14.58
C ASP A 90 -5.03 9.28 -13.92
N LEU A 91 -4.22 8.28 -14.28
CA LEU A 91 -2.89 8.05 -13.72
C LEU A 91 -1.88 9.07 -14.26
N ASP A 92 -1.97 9.45 -15.53
CA ASP A 92 -1.13 10.48 -16.14
C ASP A 92 -1.36 11.85 -15.48
N ASN A 93 -2.63 12.20 -15.20
CA ASN A 93 -2.98 13.43 -14.48
C ASN A 93 -2.43 13.46 -13.06
N ILE A 94 -2.31 12.30 -12.40
CA ILE A 94 -1.64 12.19 -11.10
C ILE A 94 -0.13 12.31 -11.27
N LYS A 95 0.46 11.65 -12.27
CA LYS A 95 1.90 11.72 -12.56
C LYS A 95 2.37 13.15 -12.82
N ASN A 96 1.55 13.95 -13.51
CA ASN A 96 1.84 15.36 -13.79
C ASN A 96 1.90 16.25 -12.53
N LYS A 97 1.40 15.77 -11.38
CA LYS A 97 1.52 16.44 -10.08
C LYS A 97 2.76 15.99 -9.29
N CYS A 98 3.48 14.99 -9.78
CA CYS A 98 4.63 14.41 -9.10
C CYS A 98 5.95 14.97 -9.63
N ASN A 99 6.92 15.06 -8.73
CA ASN A 99 8.33 15.30 -9.02
C ASN A 99 9.16 14.07 -8.61
N ILE A 100 10.48 14.10 -8.85
CA ILE A 100 11.39 12.98 -8.58
C ILE A 100 11.46 12.58 -7.10
N ASN A 101 11.09 13.47 -6.18
CA ASN A 101 11.06 13.21 -4.73
C ASN A 101 9.66 12.89 -4.21
N SER A 102 8.63 12.99 -5.06
CA SER A 102 7.25 12.76 -4.62
C SER A 102 7.01 11.30 -4.27
N ILE A 103 6.21 11.08 -3.25
CA ILE A 103 5.78 9.75 -2.81
C ILE A 103 4.32 9.57 -3.17
N LEU A 104 3.97 8.42 -3.73
CA LEU A 104 2.62 7.99 -4.00
C LEU A 104 2.26 6.84 -3.06
N CYS A 105 1.05 6.89 -2.50
CA CYS A 105 0.43 5.80 -1.77
C CYS A 105 -0.83 5.35 -2.52
N ALA A 106 -0.84 4.12 -3.04
CA ALA A 106 -2.04 3.51 -3.61
C ALA A 106 -2.63 2.52 -2.62
N GLY A 107 -3.94 2.51 -2.46
CA GLY A 107 -4.61 1.64 -1.52
C GLY A 107 -6.10 1.51 -1.77
N GLY A 108 -6.78 0.77 -0.91
CA GLY A 108 -8.22 0.67 -0.91
C GLY A 108 -8.78 0.41 0.48
N GLY A 109 -10.08 0.67 0.64
CA GLY A 109 -10.79 0.44 1.88
C GLY A 109 -12.29 0.63 1.73
N LEU A 110 -13.04 0.31 2.79
CA LEU A 110 -14.48 0.46 2.83
C LEU A 110 -14.91 1.94 2.68
N VAL A 111 -16.02 2.19 1.98
CA VAL A 111 -16.65 3.51 1.89
C VAL A 111 -16.98 4.03 3.29
N GLY A 112 -16.61 5.30 3.55
CA GLY A 112 -16.87 5.97 4.82
C GLY A 112 -15.90 5.61 5.95
N SER A 113 -14.97 4.69 5.74
CA SER A 113 -13.94 4.33 6.71
C SER A 113 -12.75 5.30 6.66
N ASP A 114 -12.12 5.57 7.82
CA ASP A 114 -10.79 6.20 7.91
C ASP A 114 -9.67 5.18 7.67
N VAL A 115 -9.99 3.89 7.56
CA VAL A 115 -8.99 2.82 7.47
C VAL A 115 -8.89 2.32 6.03
N LEU A 116 -7.67 2.35 5.49
CA LEU A 116 -7.27 1.61 4.30
C LEU A 116 -7.02 0.16 4.71
N ASP A 117 -7.76 -0.78 4.12
CA ASP A 117 -7.58 -2.21 4.34
C ASP A 117 -6.20 -2.68 3.86
N LEU A 118 -5.71 -2.04 2.80
CA LEU A 118 -4.40 -2.28 2.22
C LEU A 118 -3.89 -1.01 1.53
N VAL A 119 -2.60 -0.70 1.73
CA VAL A 119 -1.90 0.41 1.10
C VAL A 119 -0.44 0.05 0.86
N ALA A 120 0.11 0.54 -0.25
CA ALA A 120 1.55 0.55 -0.48
C ALA A 120 1.98 1.94 -0.95
N CYS A 121 3.18 2.37 -0.55
CA CYS A 121 3.74 3.63 -1.00
C CYS A 121 5.17 3.48 -1.49
N ALA A 122 5.48 4.23 -2.54
CA ALA A 122 6.82 4.31 -3.12
C ALA A 122 6.97 5.63 -3.91
N ASN A 123 8.11 5.82 -4.56
CA ASN A 123 8.33 6.98 -5.43
C ASN A 123 7.23 7.11 -6.48
N CYS A 124 6.56 8.27 -6.54
CA CYS A 124 5.42 8.49 -7.41
C CYS A 124 5.78 8.33 -8.89
N TYR A 125 6.90 8.91 -9.32
CA TYR A 125 7.30 8.87 -10.72
C TYR A 125 7.60 7.45 -11.18
N SER A 126 8.28 6.66 -10.34
CA SER A 126 8.59 5.25 -10.60
C SER A 126 7.34 4.38 -10.64
N VAL A 127 6.41 4.55 -9.69
CA VAL A 127 5.16 3.77 -9.63
C VAL A 127 4.28 4.02 -10.86
N LEU A 128 4.26 5.25 -11.34
CA LEU A 128 3.49 5.65 -12.52
C LEU A 128 4.32 5.57 -13.82
N THR A 129 5.31 4.67 -13.87
CA THR A 129 6.02 4.34 -15.11
C THR A 129 5.45 3.04 -15.69
N PRO A 130 5.09 3.00 -16.99
CA PRO A 130 4.52 1.80 -17.59
C PRO A 130 5.42 0.58 -17.45
N THR A 131 4.82 -0.58 -17.18
CA THR A 131 5.51 -1.87 -17.07
C THR A 131 5.02 -2.85 -18.12
N GLU A 132 5.88 -3.78 -18.52
CA GLU A 132 5.49 -4.91 -19.36
C GLU A 132 4.56 -5.87 -18.60
N LYS A 133 3.68 -6.54 -19.33
CA LYS A 133 2.75 -7.54 -18.79
C LYS A 133 3.50 -8.64 -18.04
N ASN A 134 3.05 -8.96 -16.82
CA ASN A 134 3.63 -9.98 -15.93
C ASN A 134 5.08 -9.70 -15.52
N LYS A 135 5.56 -8.47 -15.67
CA LYS A 135 6.90 -8.04 -15.27
C LYS A 135 6.81 -6.83 -14.34
N PRO A 136 6.34 -7.03 -13.10
CA PRO A 136 6.33 -5.93 -12.14
C PRO A 136 7.77 -5.54 -11.78
N VAL A 137 7.96 -4.27 -11.45
CA VAL A 137 9.26 -3.71 -11.07
C VAL A 137 9.32 -3.58 -9.56
N LEU A 138 10.42 -4.03 -8.96
CA LEU A 138 10.69 -3.81 -7.55
C LEU A 138 11.00 -2.32 -7.34
N ILE A 139 10.12 -1.61 -6.65
CA ILE A 139 10.34 -0.22 -6.23
C ILE A 139 10.39 -0.23 -4.72
N GLU A 140 11.58 0.00 -4.18
CA GLU A 140 11.93 -0.21 -2.78
C GLU A 140 11.75 -1.68 -2.35
N GLU A 141 10.61 -2.05 -1.79
CA GLU A 141 10.32 -3.38 -1.21
C GLU A 141 9.01 -3.99 -1.76
N VAL A 142 8.37 -3.32 -2.71
CA VAL A 142 7.09 -3.73 -3.27
C VAL A 142 7.21 -3.85 -4.78
N TYR A 143 6.58 -4.88 -5.34
CA TYR A 143 6.53 -5.08 -6.77
C TYR A 143 5.34 -4.33 -7.36
N TRP A 144 5.63 -3.28 -8.13
CA TRP A 144 4.63 -2.42 -8.74
C TRP A 144 4.47 -2.73 -10.22
N TYR A 145 3.25 -2.53 -10.71
CA TYR A 145 2.96 -2.65 -12.13
C TYR A 145 1.93 -1.59 -12.53
N MET A 146 2.14 -1.02 -13.71
CA MET A 146 1.21 -0.14 -14.39
C MET A 146 1.26 -0.53 -15.86
N THR A 147 0.47 -1.53 -16.22
CA THR A 147 0.49 -2.08 -17.59
C THR A 147 -0.77 -1.58 -18.31
N PRO A 148 -0.63 -0.71 -19.32
CA PRO A 148 -1.75 -0.28 -20.14
C PRO A 148 -2.55 -1.47 -20.67
N ASP A 149 -3.87 -1.31 -20.72
CA ASP A 149 -4.84 -2.30 -21.22
C ASP A 149 -4.89 -3.62 -20.42
N HIS A 150 -4.24 -3.64 -19.25
CA HIS A 150 -4.30 -4.70 -18.27
C HIS A 150 -4.65 -4.11 -16.91
N SER A 151 -3.65 -3.81 -16.08
CA SER A 151 -3.89 -3.41 -14.69
C SER A 151 -2.80 -2.54 -14.10
N PHE A 152 -3.22 -1.78 -13.08
CA PHE A 152 -2.36 -1.05 -12.16
C PHE A 152 -2.47 -1.67 -10.75
N GLY A 153 -1.36 -1.79 -10.04
CA GLY A 153 -1.38 -2.29 -8.68
C GLY A 153 -0.01 -2.70 -8.15
N PHE A 154 -0.05 -3.55 -7.13
CA PHE A 154 1.16 -4.05 -6.48
C PHE A 154 1.00 -5.44 -5.87
N SER A 155 2.16 -6.03 -5.58
CA SER A 155 2.34 -7.37 -5.01
C SER A 155 3.52 -7.39 -4.02
N PRO A 156 3.50 -8.26 -3.00
CA PRO A 156 4.66 -8.47 -2.12
C PRO A 156 5.80 -9.25 -2.79
N ASN A 157 5.58 -9.85 -3.97
CA ASN A 157 6.58 -10.61 -4.70
C ASN A 157 6.49 -10.41 -6.22
N ALA A 158 7.52 -10.83 -6.94
CA ALA A 158 7.65 -10.65 -8.39
C ALA A 158 6.61 -11.42 -9.21
N THR A 159 5.99 -12.44 -8.64
CA THR A 159 5.05 -13.32 -9.35
C THR A 159 3.66 -12.71 -9.33
N ILE A 160 3.17 -12.36 -10.51
CA ILE A 160 1.81 -11.87 -10.77
C ILE A 160 1.26 -12.56 -12.04
N ASP A 161 -0.06 -12.57 -12.19
CA ASP A 161 -0.70 -13.03 -13.42
C ASP A 161 -1.76 -12.02 -13.87
N GLN A 162 -1.34 -11.09 -14.72
CA GLN A 162 -2.19 -10.08 -15.34
C GLN A 162 -2.92 -10.68 -16.53
N ASN A 163 -4.02 -11.41 -16.31
CA ASN A 163 -4.93 -11.69 -17.41
C ASN A 163 -5.53 -10.36 -17.92
N SER A 164 -6.57 -9.89 -17.24
CA SER A 164 -7.02 -8.49 -17.30
C SER A 164 -6.71 -7.74 -16.00
N ALA A 165 -6.48 -8.44 -14.89
CA ALA A 165 -5.93 -7.95 -13.62
C ALA A 165 -5.03 -9.04 -13.01
N ASP A 166 -4.32 -8.71 -11.93
CA ASP A 166 -3.50 -9.70 -11.22
C ASP A 166 -4.39 -10.72 -10.47
N ILE A 167 -4.52 -11.91 -11.05
CA ILE A 167 -5.30 -13.04 -10.52
C ILE A 167 -4.45 -14.03 -9.72
N PHE A 168 -3.14 -13.82 -9.62
CA PHE A 168 -2.24 -14.76 -8.95
C PHE A 168 -2.45 -14.71 -7.42
N ASP A 169 -2.44 -15.89 -6.79
CA ASP A 169 -2.36 -16.05 -5.33
C ASP A 169 -3.47 -15.26 -4.60
N THR A 170 -4.72 -15.64 -4.86
CA THR A 170 -5.93 -14.98 -4.33
C THR A 170 -6.06 -15.06 -2.81
N THR A 171 -5.24 -15.87 -2.15
CA THR A 171 -5.22 -16.00 -0.68
C THR A 171 -4.26 -15.01 -0.03
N ASN A 172 -3.46 -14.27 -0.80
CA ASN A 172 -2.49 -13.33 -0.25
C ASN A 172 -3.13 -11.98 0.11
N PRO A 173 -2.98 -11.51 1.36
CA PRO A 173 -3.65 -10.30 1.81
C PRO A 173 -2.94 -8.99 1.43
N PHE A 174 -1.77 -9.04 0.78
CA PHE A 174 -0.91 -7.89 0.50
C PHE A 174 -0.88 -7.47 -0.98
N ARG A 175 -1.97 -7.77 -1.67
CA ARG A 175 -2.05 -7.81 -3.12
C ARG A 175 -3.18 -6.88 -3.59
N LEU A 176 -2.89 -5.87 -4.41
CA LEU A 176 -3.89 -4.93 -4.93
C LEU A 176 -3.83 -4.91 -6.45
N SER A 177 -4.98 -4.89 -7.13
CA SER A 177 -5.03 -4.81 -8.60
C SER A 177 -6.29 -4.10 -9.07
N TRP A 178 -6.12 -3.12 -9.94
CA TRP A 178 -7.21 -2.42 -10.62
C TRP A 178 -7.07 -2.62 -12.12
N HIS A 179 -8.18 -2.88 -12.80
CA HIS A 179 -8.17 -2.87 -14.25
C HIS A 179 -7.82 -1.47 -14.77
N LEU A 180 -7.12 -1.42 -15.90
CA LEU A 180 -6.66 -0.19 -16.54
C LEU A 180 -7.03 -0.20 -18.03
N ASN A 181 -7.73 0.84 -18.50
CA ASN A 181 -8.19 1.01 -19.90
C ASN A 181 -9.14 -0.07 -20.42
N ILE A 182 -9.83 -0.79 -19.54
CA ILE A 182 -10.83 -1.79 -19.94
C ILE A 182 -12.15 -1.51 -19.24
N SER A 183 -13.25 -2.08 -19.73
CA SER A 183 -14.63 -1.77 -19.28
C SER A 183 -14.99 -2.31 -17.88
N PHE A 184 -14.02 -2.45 -16.98
CA PHE A 184 -14.19 -2.95 -15.62
C PHE A 184 -13.49 -2.04 -14.61
N GLY A 185 -13.99 -2.06 -13.37
CA GLY A 185 -13.43 -1.32 -12.25
C GLY A 185 -12.18 -1.96 -11.62
N GLY A 186 -11.99 -1.79 -10.32
CA GLY A 186 -10.91 -2.46 -9.60
C GLY A 186 -11.19 -3.95 -9.39
N TYR A 187 -10.18 -4.80 -9.45
CA TYR A 187 -10.37 -6.25 -9.33
C TYR A 187 -10.22 -6.77 -7.91
N ARG A 188 -9.16 -6.34 -7.19
CA ARG A 188 -8.85 -6.90 -5.88
C ARG A 188 -8.26 -5.90 -4.88
N LEU A 189 -8.53 -6.20 -3.61
CA LEU A 189 -8.03 -5.55 -2.40
C LEU A 189 -7.63 -6.62 -1.38
N GLY A 190 -6.36 -7.03 -1.39
CA GLY A 190 -5.89 -8.20 -0.65
C GLY A 190 -6.57 -9.48 -1.11
N GLN A 191 -7.22 -10.17 -0.17
CA GLN A 191 -7.97 -11.41 -0.41
C GLN A 191 -9.37 -11.16 -1.00
N LEU A 192 -9.85 -9.92 -1.01
CA LEU A 192 -11.13 -9.56 -1.63
C LEU A 192 -10.92 -9.45 -3.14
N THR A 193 -11.51 -10.36 -3.91
CA THR A 193 -11.42 -10.40 -5.38
C THR A 193 -12.79 -10.19 -6.01
N GLY A 194 -12.83 -9.90 -7.31
CA GLY A 194 -14.09 -9.70 -8.04
C GLY A 194 -14.79 -8.37 -7.74
N LEU A 195 -14.05 -7.34 -7.33
CA LEU A 195 -14.58 -6.03 -6.93
C LEU A 195 -14.98 -5.13 -8.11
N ASN A 196 -14.98 -5.65 -9.34
CA ASN A 196 -15.06 -4.88 -10.60
C ASN A 196 -16.27 -3.95 -10.71
N ASN A 197 -17.35 -4.25 -9.99
CA ASN A 197 -18.60 -3.50 -9.96
C ASN A 197 -19.01 -3.12 -8.52
N ASP A 198 -18.08 -3.22 -7.56
CA ASP A 198 -18.38 -3.02 -6.15
C ASP A 198 -18.44 -1.53 -5.78
N ASN A 199 -19.50 -1.15 -5.07
CA ASN A 199 -19.77 0.21 -4.61
C ASN A 199 -19.55 0.40 -3.08
N ASN A 200 -19.13 -0.65 -2.38
CA ASN A 200 -18.82 -0.64 -0.95
C ASN A 200 -17.34 -0.35 -0.70
N TYR A 201 -16.46 -0.61 -1.67
CA TYR A 201 -15.02 -0.35 -1.57
C TYR A 201 -14.58 0.80 -2.47
N LYS A 202 -13.53 1.49 -2.05
CA LYS A 202 -12.90 2.60 -2.78
C LYS A 202 -11.44 2.35 -3.10
N LYS A 203 -11.02 2.85 -4.25
CA LYS A 203 -9.63 2.98 -4.70
C LYS A 203 -9.12 4.36 -4.32
N TYR A 204 -7.96 4.40 -3.68
CA TYR A 204 -7.36 5.64 -3.24
C TYR A 204 -5.94 5.80 -3.80
N ILE A 205 -5.62 7.02 -4.20
CA ILE A 205 -4.24 7.47 -4.39
C ILE A 205 -4.03 8.74 -3.58
N PHE A 206 -2.99 8.73 -2.77
CA PHE A 206 -2.47 9.91 -2.10
C PHE A 206 -1.07 10.21 -2.63
N ILE A 207 -0.72 11.49 -2.70
CA ILE A 207 0.64 11.91 -3.04
C ILE A 207 1.17 12.88 -2.00
N LYS A 208 2.48 12.87 -1.80
CA LYS A 208 3.23 13.90 -1.09
C LYS A 208 4.28 14.42 -2.05
N VAL A 209 4.19 15.71 -2.37
CA VAL A 209 5.03 16.37 -3.38
C VAL A 209 6.31 16.92 -2.74
#